data_AF-A0AAC8Q4W1-F1
#
_entry.id   AF-A0AAC8Q4W1-F1
#
_cell.length_a   1.000
_cell.length_b   1.000
_cell.length_c   1.000
_cell.angle_alpha   90.00
_cell.angle_beta   90.00
_cell.angle_gamma   90.00
#
_symmetry.space_group_name_H-M   'P 1'
#
loop_
_entity.id
_entity.type
_entity.pdbx_description
1 polymer ?
#
loop_
_entity_poly.entity_id
_entity_poly.type
_entity_poly.pdbx_seq_one_letter_code
_entity_poly.pdbx_strand_id
1 'polypeptide(L)'
;MRDTKRPIGSSPGQNAQLKADIKYLDGMGATNIRVNQQQLTTESRQRVGINRPDLQFDYNGRRYHVEYDSPTSGRGPGHQSRLTSNDPDAETILLIVL
;
A
#
# COMPACT_ATOMS: atom_id res chain seq x y z
N MET A 1 11.28 -5.50 -10.10
CA MET A 1 12.38 -5.20 -9.17
C MET A 1 11.75 -4.76 -7.85
N ARG A 2 11.94 -5.51 -6.77
CA ARG A 2 11.35 -5.24 -5.43
C ARG A 2 12.06 -4.03 -4.81
N ASP A 3 11.50 -2.85 -4.96
CA ASP A 3 12.00 -1.63 -4.28
C ASP A 3 11.24 -1.41 -2.95
N THR A 4 11.21 -2.46 -2.11
CA THR A 4 10.52 -2.47 -0.81
C THR A 4 11.34 -1.84 0.32
N LYS A 5 12.55 -1.33 0.00
CA LYS A 5 13.49 -0.73 0.97
C LYS A 5 13.28 0.78 1.16
N ARG A 6 12.44 1.41 0.33
CA ARG A 6 12.22 2.85 0.39
C ARG A 6 11.25 3.22 1.51
N PRO A 7 11.50 4.34 2.20
CA PRO A 7 10.56 4.84 3.18
C PRO A 7 9.29 5.38 2.49
N ILE A 8 8.17 5.28 3.19
CA ILE A 8 6.87 5.84 2.79
C ILE A 8 6.66 7.27 3.30
N GLY A 9 7.53 7.72 4.21
CA GLY A 9 7.54 9.08 4.76
C GLY A 9 8.66 9.25 5.79
N SER A 10 8.64 10.36 6.54
CA SER A 10 9.62 10.63 7.59
C SER A 10 9.32 9.94 8.93
N SER A 11 8.12 9.39 9.13
CA SER A 11 7.72 8.74 10.38
C SER A 11 8.50 7.44 10.60
N PRO A 12 9.32 7.33 11.66
CA PRO A 12 10.03 6.09 11.96
C PRO A 12 9.08 4.94 12.29
N GLY A 13 7.98 5.22 13.00
CA GLY A 13 6.98 4.21 13.38
C GLY A 13 6.29 3.59 12.17
N GLN A 14 5.82 4.41 11.23
CA GLN A 14 5.20 3.92 10.00
C GLN A 14 6.17 3.08 9.17
N ASN A 15 7.42 3.52 9.04
CA ASN A 15 8.44 2.77 8.32
C ASN A 15 8.81 1.45 9.02
N ALA A 16 8.76 1.38 10.35
CA ALA A 16 8.99 0.15 11.10
C ALA A 16 7.83 -0.84 10.93
N GLN A 17 6.59 -0.35 11.00
CA GLN A 17 5.39 -1.19 10.79
C GLN A 17 5.35 -1.74 9.36
N LEU A 18 5.61 -0.90 8.35
CA LEU A 18 5.72 -1.34 6.95
C LEU A 18 6.69 -2.51 6.78
N LYS A 19 7.87 -2.44 7.41
CA LYS A 19 8.88 -3.51 7.33
C LYS A 19 8.40 -4.80 8.00
N ALA A 20 7.70 -4.69 9.13
CA ALA A 20 7.12 -5.84 9.81
C ALA A 20 6.06 -6.52 8.94
N ASP A 21 5.19 -5.72 8.32
CA ASP A 21 4.11 -6.22 7.46
C ASP A 21 4.66 -6.87 6.19
N ILE A 22 5.68 -6.28 5.55
CA ILE A 22 6.34 -6.92 4.39
C ILE A 22 6.90 -8.30 4.77
N LYS A 23 7.57 -8.41 5.92
CA LYS A 23 8.10 -9.69 6.40
C LYS A 23 6.98 -10.71 6.66
N TYR A 24 5.87 -10.27 7.24
CA TYR A 24 4.70 -11.11 7.47
C TYR A 24 4.07 -11.59 6.15
N LEU A 25 3.87 -10.68 5.20
CA LEU A 25 3.33 -10.95 3.87
C LEU A 25 4.21 -11.92 3.08
N ASP A 26 5.53 -11.73 3.11
CA ASP A 26 6.49 -12.69 2.52
C ASP A 26 6.32 -14.08 3.14
N GLY A 27 6.17 -14.17 4.47
CA GLY A 27 5.97 -15.44 5.19
C GLY A 27 4.65 -16.15 4.86
N MET A 28 3.62 -15.40 4.47
CA MET A 28 2.34 -15.95 4.02
C MET A 28 2.29 -16.27 2.52
N GLY A 29 3.34 -15.95 1.76
CA GLY A 29 3.38 -16.18 0.31
C GLY A 29 2.64 -15.12 -0.51
N ALA A 30 2.47 -13.90 0.01
CA ALA A 30 1.99 -12.78 -0.79
C ALA A 30 2.95 -12.47 -1.94
N THR A 31 2.41 -11.95 -3.04
CA THR A 31 3.18 -11.63 -4.25
C THR A 31 2.97 -10.18 -4.67
N ASN A 32 3.70 -9.73 -5.70
CA ASN A 32 3.60 -8.37 -6.24
C ASN A 32 3.70 -7.23 -5.18
N ILE A 33 4.47 -7.49 -4.12
CA ILE A 33 4.73 -6.55 -3.03
C ILE A 33 5.48 -5.32 -3.56
N ARG A 34 4.87 -4.15 -3.45
CA ARG A 34 5.38 -2.86 -3.94
C ARG A 34 5.18 -1.80 -2.88
N VAL A 35 6.15 -0.90 -2.74
CA VAL A 35 6.13 0.17 -1.75
C VAL A 35 6.18 1.52 -2.45
N ASN A 36 5.31 2.45 -2.05
CA ASN A 36 5.26 3.83 -2.54
C ASN A 36 5.36 3.89 -4.08
N GLN A 37 4.66 3.02 -4.79
CA GLN A 37 4.68 2.95 -6.25
C GLN A 37 3.32 3.38 -6.80
N GLN A 38 3.28 3.98 -7.99
CA GLN A 38 1.98 4.27 -8.59
C GLN A 38 1.19 2.99 -8.89
N GLN A 39 -0.13 3.11 -8.73
CA GLN A 39 -1.08 2.08 -9.11
C GLN A 39 -0.98 1.80 -10.63
N LEU A 40 -0.94 0.52 -10.98
CA LEU A 40 -0.89 0.03 -12.36
C LEU A 40 -2.09 -0.90 -12.58
N THR A 41 -2.64 -0.95 -13.80
CA THR A 41 -3.59 -1.99 -14.22
C THR A 41 -2.91 -3.36 -14.17
N THR A 42 -3.70 -4.38 -13.83
CA THR A 42 -3.27 -5.78 -13.75
C THR A 42 -2.81 -6.35 -15.10
N GLU A 43 -3.47 -6.01 -16.20
CA GLU A 43 -3.21 -6.62 -17.51
C GLU A 43 -2.14 -5.89 -18.33
N SER A 44 -2.23 -4.56 -18.44
CA SER A 44 -1.38 -3.76 -19.32
C SER A 44 -0.21 -3.07 -18.59
N ARG A 45 -0.13 -3.19 -17.25
CA ARG A 45 0.74 -2.37 -16.39
C ARG A 45 0.61 -0.87 -16.68
N GLN A 46 -0.55 -0.45 -17.19
CA GLN A 46 -0.83 0.93 -17.51
C GLN A 46 -1.13 1.66 -16.21
N ARG A 47 -0.59 2.86 -16.08
CA ARG A 47 -0.82 3.70 -14.91
C ARG A 47 -2.31 4.09 -14.81
N VAL A 48 -2.95 3.78 -13.68
CA VAL A 48 -4.38 4.12 -13.42
C VAL A 48 -4.54 5.42 -12.62
N GLY A 49 -3.44 6.03 -12.19
CA GLY A 49 -3.46 7.30 -11.46
C GLY A 49 -2.07 7.73 -11.00
N ILE A 50 -1.99 8.91 -10.39
CA ILE A 50 -0.74 9.39 -9.77
C ILE A 50 -0.58 8.93 -8.32
N ASN A 51 -1.62 8.32 -7.74
CA ASN A 51 -1.62 7.91 -6.34
C ASN A 51 -0.63 6.77 -6.09
N ARG A 52 0.05 6.82 -4.94
CA ARG A 52 1.16 5.92 -4.58
C ARG A 52 0.85 5.27 -3.23
N PRO A 53 0.02 4.22 -3.19
CA PRO A 53 -0.22 3.51 -1.96
C PRO A 53 1.09 3.10 -1.29
N ASP A 54 1.15 3.28 0.02
CA ASP A 54 2.35 3.02 0.83
C ASP A 54 2.82 1.58 0.65
N LEU A 55 1.88 0.64 0.66
CA LEU A 55 2.10 -0.77 0.38
C LEU A 55 1.02 -1.31 -0.55
N GLN A 56 1.43 -2.15 -1.50
CA GLN A 56 0.56 -2.88 -2.40
C GLN A 56 1.02 -4.34 -2.45
N PHE A 57 0.09 -5.29 -2.49
CA PHE A 57 0.40 -6.71 -2.63
C PHE A 57 -0.79 -7.50 -3.14
N ASP A 58 -0.52 -8.70 -3.64
CA ASP A 58 -1.53 -9.66 -4.08
C ASP A 58 -1.48 -10.91 -3.18
N TYR A 59 -2.64 -11.36 -2.71
CA TYR A 59 -2.76 -12.56 -1.88
C TYR A 59 -4.10 -13.26 -2.15
N ASN A 60 -4.08 -14.59 -2.31
CA ASN A 60 -5.26 -15.42 -2.59
C ASN A 60 -6.17 -14.88 -3.72
N GLY A 61 -5.56 -14.41 -4.82
CA GLY A 61 -6.29 -13.90 -5.98
C GLY A 61 -6.91 -12.52 -5.80
N ARG A 62 -6.61 -11.82 -4.69
CA ARG A 62 -7.12 -10.48 -4.38
C ARG A 62 -5.96 -9.48 -4.29
N ARG A 63 -6.26 -8.22 -4.62
CA ARG A 63 -5.31 -7.10 -4.58
C ARG A 63 -5.57 -6.25 -3.35
N TYR A 64 -4.50 -5.79 -2.72
CA TYR A 64 -4.57 -4.99 -1.50
C TYR A 64 -3.73 -3.73 -1.62
N HIS A 65 -4.28 -2.61 -1.14
CA HIS A 65 -3.60 -1.34 -0.95
C HIS A 65 -3.65 -0.96 0.52
N VAL A 66 -2.51 -0.63 1.11
CA VAL A 66 -2.43 -0.21 2.52
C VAL A 66 -1.87 1.21 2.58
N GLU A 67 -2.52 2.03 3.40
CA GLU A 67 -2.04 3.36 3.81
C GLU A 67 -1.71 3.32 5.30
N TYR A 68 -0.50 3.77 5.66
CA TYR A 68 -0.08 3.90 7.05
C TYR A 68 -0.28 5.34 7.47
N ASP A 69 -1.18 5.55 8.42
CA ASP A 69 -1.53 6.88 8.89
C ASP A 69 -1.26 7.03 10.39
N SER A 70 -1.40 8.24 10.91
CA SER A 70 -1.33 8.55 12.34
C SER A 70 -2.70 9.03 12.84
N PRO A 71 -3.01 8.88 14.15
CA PRO A 71 -4.26 9.37 14.71
C PRO A 71 -4.52 10.87 14.46
N THR A 72 -3.47 11.65 14.23
CA THR A 72 -3.52 13.12 14.13
C THR A 72 -3.48 13.65 12.70
N SER A 73 -3.26 12.83 11.67
CA SER A 73 -3.05 13.38 10.31
C SER A 73 -4.33 13.93 9.68
N GLY A 74 -5.48 13.29 9.96
CA GLY A 74 -6.77 13.60 9.34
C GLY A 74 -6.86 13.31 7.83
N ARG A 75 -5.82 12.74 7.20
CA ARG A 75 -5.74 12.53 5.74
C ARG A 75 -6.25 11.16 5.28
N GLY A 76 -6.29 10.18 6.17
CA GLY A 76 -6.68 8.79 5.89
C GLY A 76 -7.96 8.63 5.06
N PRO A 77 -9.10 9.22 5.44
CA PRO A 77 -10.35 9.06 4.68
C PRO A 77 -10.26 9.54 3.23
N GLY A 78 -9.57 10.67 2.99
CA GLY A 78 -9.38 11.21 1.64
C GLY A 78 -8.39 10.41 0.80
N HIS A 79 -7.40 9.77 1.44
CA HIS A 79 -6.49 8.84 0.76
C HIS A 79 -7.22 7.56 0.35
N GLN A 80 -7.98 6.97 1.28
CA GLN A 80 -8.75 5.75 1.05
C GLN A 80 -9.76 5.92 -0.10
N SER A 81 -10.54 7.00 -0.11
CA SER A 81 -11.51 7.29 -1.17
C SER A 81 -10.86 7.33 -2.57
N ARG A 82 -9.68 7.95 -2.69
CA ARG A 82 -8.95 8.05 -3.97
C ARG A 82 -8.35 6.72 -4.41
N LEU A 83 -7.83 5.92 -3.49
CA LEU A 83 -7.31 4.58 -3.80
C LEU A 83 -8.39 3.67 -4.34
N THR A 84 -9.54 3.61 -3.66
CA THR A 84 -10.68 2.80 -4.08
C THR A 84 -11.22 3.26 -5.42
N SER A 85 -11.30 4.58 -5.67
CA SER A 85 -11.77 5.08 -6.97
C SER A 85 -10.85 4.73 -8.14
N ASN A 86 -9.53 4.64 -7.92
CA ASN A 86 -8.58 4.33 -8.98
C ASN A 86 -8.47 2.82 -9.27
N ASP A 87 -8.78 1.99 -8.28
CA ASP A 87 -8.71 0.53 -8.38
C ASP A 87 -9.84 -0.13 -7.58
N PRO A 88 -11.06 -0.16 -8.13
CA PRO A 88 -12.25 -0.60 -7.40
C PRO A 88 -12.23 -2.09 -7.02
N ASP A 89 -11.40 -2.91 -7.68
CA ASP A 89 -11.26 -4.33 -7.33
C ASP A 89 -10.17 -4.60 -6.29
N ALA A 90 -9.44 -3.57 -5.85
CA ALA A 90 -8.47 -3.68 -4.77
C ALA A 90 -9.11 -3.35 -3.42
N GLU A 91 -8.80 -4.17 -2.42
CA GLU A 91 -9.19 -3.90 -1.04
C GLU A 91 -8.25 -2.85 -0.44
N THR A 92 -8.82 -1.72 0.00
CA THR A 92 -8.03 -0.62 0.60
C THR A 92 -8.13 -0.66 2.11
N ILE A 93 -6.97 -0.77 2.77
CA ILE A 93 -6.79 -0.85 4.22
C ILE A 93 -6.14 0.44 4.70
N LEU A 94 -6.77 1.11 5.67
CA LEU A 94 -6.17 2.22 6.41
C LEU A 94 -5.68 1.69 7.76
N LEU A 95 -4.37 1.72 7.98
CA LEU A 95 -3.73 1.25 9.21
C LEU A 95 -3.21 2.44 10.01
N ILE A 96 -3.76 2.66 11.21
CA ILE A 96 -3.32 3.71 12.12
C ILE A 96 -2.13 3.21 12.94
N VAL A 97 -0.98 3.85 12.77
CA VAL A 97 0.26 3.60 13.51
C VAL A 97 0.39 4.64 14.62
N LEU A 98 0.60 4.17 15.85
CA LEU A 98 0.80 5.00 17.05
C LEU A 98 2.25 5.45 17.21
#